data_AF-A0A2I8A9X9-F1
#
_entry.id   AF-A0A2I8A9X9-F1
#
_cell.length_a   1.000
_cell.length_b   1.000
_cell.length_c   1.000
_cell.angle_alpha   90.00
_cell.angle_beta   90.00
_cell.angle_gamma   90.00
#
_symmetry.space_group_name_H-M   'P 1'
#
loop_
_entity.id
_entity.type
_entity.pdbx_description
1 polymer ?
#
loop_
_entity_poly.entity_id
_entity_poly.type
_entity_poly.pdbx_seq_one_letter_code
_entity_poly.pdbx_strand_id
1 'polypeptide(L)'
;MYNNIIGTPFNDLLVGTAFDDLIVALQGDDRIIGSAGNDFIVGDTGIDTVDYSELGQAITLQATGIVQKGKVGTDTLNGIETIIGAKGQANTIDASTTTGSTTFVRVDLSANSLIVNGVPTIGTLNFRVERFVNVIGTAQNDSIIGDNNNNLLIGGQGNDEIFGLNGNDTIQGGAGDDVIGGGSKNSLATSRLGDGNDIVQGGAGNDILIGGTGNDTLDGGADFDTADYSNLGTAITLQAAGIVNKGVAGIDQILNIETIIGARGQANTIDGSTGTSTTTSFNVNLSTNSLVVNGVPVLGTLNFNVQNFVNVTGTSQADTIVGNNQGNLLIGGRGNDQISGLGGKDTIIGVDPNSLQPGINEVDTLTGGADPDKFVLGDAKNPYYVGGGGFAGLNDFALITDFQTGQDQIQLKKLDGYIFGSNYIAIASPFLFDSSKTFDDSVLVATANQIVKANGVYDASSQNLASSPIFAGFDVISIFSTSYSVSDIHFV
;
A
#
# COMPACT_ATOMS: atom_id res chain seq x y z
N MET A 1 5.16 18.90 -53.67
CA MET A 1 4.77 20.19 -54.29
C MET A 1 3.56 20.61 -53.51
N TYR A 2 3.56 21.80 -52.93
CA TYR A 2 2.41 22.31 -52.20
C TYR A 2 1.37 22.85 -53.19
N ASN A 3 0.08 22.70 -52.91
CA ASN A 3 -0.90 23.62 -53.50
C ASN A 3 -0.91 24.89 -52.68
N ASN A 4 -0.95 26.04 -53.34
CA ASN A 4 -0.97 27.33 -52.65
C ASN A 4 -2.41 27.84 -52.58
N ILE A 5 -2.90 28.05 -51.36
CA ILE A 5 -4.20 28.63 -51.07
C ILE A 5 -3.94 29.95 -50.34
N ILE A 6 -4.36 31.06 -50.93
CA ILE A 6 -4.10 32.40 -50.37
C ILE A 6 -5.45 33.07 -50.17
N GLY A 7 -5.68 33.55 -48.95
CA GLY A 7 -6.84 34.34 -48.57
C GLY A 7 -6.78 35.78 -49.11
N THR A 8 -7.62 36.60 -48.52
CA THR A 8 -7.78 38.03 -48.77
C THR A 8 -7.48 38.80 -47.48
N PRO A 9 -7.42 40.14 -47.50
CA PRO A 9 -7.25 40.92 -46.28
C PRO A 9 -8.51 41.01 -45.37
N PHE A 10 -9.47 40.11 -45.52
CA PHE A 10 -10.74 40.08 -44.78
C PHE A 10 -10.96 38.68 -44.22
N ASN A 11 -11.89 38.54 -43.28
CA ASN A 11 -12.28 37.24 -42.73
C ASN A 11 -12.68 36.25 -43.83
N ASP A 12 -11.87 35.21 -43.99
CA ASP A 12 -11.98 34.19 -45.01
C ASP A 12 -12.36 32.81 -44.42
N LEU A 13 -12.94 31.98 -45.30
CA LEU A 13 -13.08 30.55 -45.07
C LEU A 13 -12.20 29.82 -46.08
N LEU A 14 -11.09 29.27 -45.61
CA LEU A 14 -10.12 28.54 -46.42
C LEU A 14 -10.26 27.04 -46.17
N VAL A 15 -10.16 26.24 -47.22
CA VAL A 15 -10.33 24.78 -47.14
C VAL A 15 -9.15 24.11 -47.83
N GLY A 16 -8.36 23.36 -47.07
CA GLY A 16 -7.29 22.55 -47.60
C GLY A 16 -7.80 21.38 -48.47
N THR A 17 -6.90 20.86 -49.29
CA THR A 17 -7.07 19.66 -50.11
C THR A 17 -6.60 18.41 -49.35
N ALA A 18 -6.63 17.24 -49.98
CA ALA A 18 -6.09 16.02 -49.37
C ALA A 18 -4.57 15.85 -49.55
N PHE A 19 -3.89 16.85 -50.12
CA PHE A 19 -2.46 16.87 -50.39
C PHE A 19 -1.80 17.94 -49.53
N ASP A 20 -0.47 17.89 -49.43
CA ASP A 20 0.31 18.93 -48.76
C ASP A 20 -0.01 20.32 -49.36
N ASP A 21 -0.50 21.23 -48.53
CA ASP A 21 -0.88 22.59 -48.92
C ASP A 21 -0.07 23.66 -48.17
N LEU A 22 0.12 24.81 -48.83
CA LEU A 22 0.55 26.06 -48.21
C LEU A 22 -0.67 26.98 -48.16
N ILE A 23 -1.19 27.21 -46.97
CA ILE A 23 -2.36 28.05 -46.71
C ILE A 23 -1.91 29.33 -46.02
N VAL A 24 -2.20 30.50 -46.61
CA VAL A 24 -1.85 31.81 -46.06
C VAL A 24 -3.12 32.66 -45.98
N ALA A 25 -3.54 33.01 -44.77
CA ALA A 25 -4.83 33.65 -44.51
C ALA A 25 -4.81 35.17 -44.66
N LEU A 26 -3.72 35.82 -44.22
CA LEU A 26 -3.40 37.26 -44.32
C LEU A 26 -3.97 38.13 -43.17
N GLN A 27 -4.94 39.00 -43.45
CA GLN A 27 -5.51 39.90 -42.44
C GLN A 27 -6.95 39.51 -42.21
N GLY A 28 -7.41 39.61 -40.96
CA GLY A 28 -8.80 39.32 -40.62
C GLY A 28 -8.85 38.16 -39.63
N ASP A 29 -10.06 37.86 -39.15
CA ASP A 29 -10.25 36.69 -38.30
C ASP A 29 -10.67 35.52 -39.19
N ASP A 30 -9.70 34.69 -39.58
CA ASP A 30 -9.88 33.68 -40.61
C ASP A 30 -10.24 32.31 -40.03
N ARG A 31 -10.98 31.52 -40.83
CA ARG A 31 -11.27 30.11 -40.53
C ARG A 31 -10.67 29.21 -41.60
N ILE A 32 -9.77 28.32 -41.19
CA ILE A 32 -9.14 27.32 -42.04
C ILE A 32 -9.68 25.94 -41.66
N ILE A 33 -10.20 25.19 -42.62
CA ILE A 33 -10.60 23.79 -42.44
C ILE A 33 -9.37 22.91 -42.66
N GLY A 34 -8.93 22.25 -41.60
CA GLY A 34 -7.79 21.32 -41.63
C GLY A 34 -8.17 20.00 -42.29
N SER A 35 -7.40 19.61 -43.30
CA SER A 35 -7.66 18.46 -44.17
C SER A 35 -6.57 17.38 -44.00
N ALA A 36 -6.43 16.46 -44.95
CA ALA A 36 -5.31 15.50 -44.98
C ALA A 36 -4.13 16.09 -45.75
N GLY A 37 -2.93 15.58 -45.52
CA GLY A 37 -1.68 16.16 -46.03
C GLY A 37 -0.81 16.69 -44.90
N ASN A 38 0.44 17.02 -45.24
CA ASN A 38 1.32 17.77 -44.36
C ASN A 38 1.28 19.24 -44.75
N ASP A 39 0.47 20.03 -44.06
CA ASP A 39 0.14 21.37 -44.47
C ASP A 39 0.95 22.42 -43.69
N PHE A 40 1.27 23.54 -44.36
CA PHE A 40 1.83 24.72 -43.71
C PHE A 40 0.75 25.81 -43.69
N ILE A 41 0.25 26.15 -42.52
CA ILE A 41 -0.89 27.04 -42.33
C ILE A 41 -0.42 28.30 -41.61
N VAL A 42 -0.66 29.45 -42.22
CA VAL A 42 -0.28 30.77 -41.71
C VAL A 42 -1.52 31.64 -41.56
N GLY A 43 -1.85 32.05 -40.34
CA GLY A 43 -2.94 33.00 -40.08
C GLY A 43 -2.54 34.47 -40.32
N ASP A 44 -1.28 34.80 -40.03
CA ASP A 44 -0.74 36.17 -40.07
C ASP A 44 -1.34 37.10 -39.00
N THR A 45 -2.26 38.01 -39.32
CA THR A 45 -2.78 39.01 -38.35
C THR A 45 -4.29 38.92 -38.19
N GLY A 46 -4.73 38.86 -36.95
CA GLY A 46 -6.14 38.72 -36.59
C GLY A 46 -6.26 37.68 -35.49
N ILE A 47 -7.45 37.10 -35.34
CA ILE A 47 -7.67 35.90 -34.54
C ILE A 47 -8.05 34.76 -35.48
N ASP A 48 -7.09 33.90 -35.74
CA ASP A 48 -7.22 32.85 -36.74
C ASP A 48 -7.56 31.50 -36.13
N THR A 49 -8.43 30.77 -36.82
CA THR A 49 -8.96 29.48 -36.35
C THR A 49 -8.64 28.38 -37.35
N VAL A 50 -7.99 27.31 -36.89
CA VAL A 50 -7.89 26.05 -37.63
C VAL A 50 -8.86 25.02 -37.05
N ASP A 51 -9.71 24.47 -37.91
CA ASP A 51 -10.79 23.57 -37.55
C ASP A 51 -10.61 22.17 -38.15
N TYR A 52 -10.40 21.19 -37.28
CA TYR A 52 -10.28 19.77 -37.61
C TYR A 52 -11.57 18.97 -37.30
N SER A 53 -12.69 19.65 -37.02
CA SER A 53 -13.96 19.02 -36.62
C SER A 53 -14.37 17.81 -37.47
N GLU A 54 -14.17 17.91 -38.78
CA GLU A 54 -14.64 16.94 -39.77
C GLU A 54 -13.56 15.92 -40.18
N LEU A 55 -12.39 15.91 -39.54
CA LEU A 55 -11.29 14.99 -39.86
C LEU A 55 -11.65 13.52 -39.56
N GLY A 56 -12.55 13.29 -38.60
CA GLY A 56 -13.05 11.96 -38.25
C GLY A 56 -12.08 11.08 -37.44
N GLN A 57 -10.93 11.60 -37.03
CA GLN A 57 -9.94 10.91 -36.20
C GLN A 57 -9.23 11.89 -35.26
N ALA A 58 -8.77 11.40 -34.11
CA ALA A 58 -8.08 12.21 -33.12
C ALA A 58 -6.84 12.91 -33.69
N ILE A 59 -6.57 14.11 -33.19
CA ILE A 59 -5.34 14.87 -33.46
C ILE A 59 -4.53 15.05 -32.18
N THR A 60 -3.22 15.28 -32.35
CA THR A 60 -2.31 15.66 -31.27
C THR A 60 -1.70 17.01 -31.58
N LEU A 61 -1.98 18.02 -30.74
CA LEU A 61 -1.36 19.34 -30.80
C LEU A 61 -0.09 19.32 -29.96
N GLN A 62 1.05 19.57 -30.59
CA GLN A 62 2.30 19.85 -29.88
C GLN A 62 2.37 21.33 -29.48
N ALA A 63 3.03 21.62 -28.36
CA ALA A 63 3.08 22.95 -27.78
C ALA A 63 3.70 24.04 -28.68
N THR A 64 4.41 23.67 -29.75
CA THR A 64 5.00 24.61 -30.72
C THR A 64 4.15 24.82 -31.98
N GLY A 65 2.86 24.46 -31.96
CA GLY A 65 1.96 24.66 -33.10
C GLY A 65 2.07 23.59 -34.19
N ILE A 66 2.57 22.39 -33.87
CA ILE A 66 2.55 21.24 -34.78
C ILE A 66 1.30 20.40 -34.47
N VAL A 67 0.49 20.08 -35.46
CA VAL A 67 -0.69 19.22 -35.30
C VAL A 67 -0.45 17.90 -36.02
N GLN A 68 -0.31 16.82 -35.25
CA GLN A 68 -0.22 15.48 -35.79
C GLN A 68 -1.62 14.90 -36.02
N LYS A 69 -1.88 14.47 -37.25
CA LYS A 69 -3.16 13.88 -37.68
C LYS A 69 -2.98 12.39 -37.95
N GLY A 70 -2.15 11.69 -37.16
CA GLY A 70 -1.91 10.25 -37.33
C GLY A 70 -1.48 9.86 -38.75
N LYS A 71 -2.25 8.99 -39.42
CA LYS A 71 -1.93 8.52 -40.78
C LYS A 71 -2.24 9.54 -41.88
N VAL A 72 -3.03 10.58 -41.60
CA VAL A 72 -3.46 11.55 -42.61
C VAL A 72 -2.55 12.77 -42.70
N GLY A 73 -1.44 12.80 -41.97
CA GLY A 73 -0.36 13.79 -42.11
C GLY A 73 -0.10 14.62 -40.85
N THR A 74 0.69 15.67 -41.00
CA THR A 74 1.11 16.57 -39.92
C THR A 74 1.13 18.01 -40.40
N ASP A 75 0.46 18.91 -39.68
CA ASP A 75 0.41 20.33 -40.02
C ASP A 75 1.35 21.15 -39.16
N THR A 76 1.88 22.21 -39.75
CA THR A 76 2.64 23.24 -39.05
C THR A 76 1.84 24.53 -39.07
N LEU A 77 1.52 25.04 -37.89
CA LEU A 77 0.72 26.25 -37.70
C LEU A 77 1.61 27.43 -37.33
N ASN A 78 1.35 28.60 -37.92
CA ASN A 78 2.02 29.85 -37.59
C ASN A 78 1.00 31.00 -37.55
N GLY A 79 1.02 31.79 -36.47
CA GLY A 79 0.03 32.86 -36.25
C GLY A 79 -1.40 32.32 -36.22
N ILE A 80 -1.63 31.22 -35.51
CA ILE A 80 -2.97 30.64 -35.30
C ILE A 80 -3.27 30.69 -33.80
N GLU A 81 -4.37 31.33 -33.43
CA GLU A 81 -4.76 31.51 -32.03
C GLU A 81 -5.76 30.44 -31.57
N THR A 82 -6.60 29.91 -32.47
CA THR A 82 -7.63 28.93 -32.11
C THR A 82 -7.45 27.62 -32.87
N ILE A 83 -7.43 26.51 -32.14
CA ILE A 83 -7.41 25.16 -32.70
C ILE A 83 -8.63 24.40 -32.22
N ILE A 84 -9.45 23.89 -33.14
CA ILE A 84 -10.61 23.06 -32.85
C ILE A 84 -10.28 21.61 -33.22
N GLY A 85 -10.28 20.74 -32.21
CA GLY A 85 -10.03 19.31 -32.37
C GLY A 85 -11.14 18.54 -33.10
N ALA A 86 -10.80 17.34 -33.57
CA ALA A 86 -11.74 16.48 -34.27
C ALA A 86 -12.92 16.09 -33.38
N LYS A 87 -14.12 16.14 -33.96
CA LYS A 87 -15.37 15.98 -33.20
C LYS A 87 -15.52 14.54 -32.68
N GLY A 88 -15.83 14.41 -31.38
CA GLY A 88 -16.09 13.12 -30.75
C GLY A 88 -14.86 12.22 -30.65
N GLN A 89 -13.66 12.80 -30.78
CA GLN A 89 -12.39 12.11 -30.66
C GLN A 89 -11.67 12.55 -29.39
N ALA A 90 -10.83 11.69 -28.84
CA ALA A 90 -9.97 12.02 -27.71
C ALA A 90 -8.72 12.76 -28.23
N ASN A 91 -8.86 14.06 -28.52
CA ASN A 91 -7.74 14.88 -28.97
C ASN A 91 -6.79 15.20 -27.81
N THR A 92 -5.50 15.27 -28.12
CA THR A 92 -4.42 15.38 -27.13
C THR A 92 -3.61 16.64 -27.33
N ILE A 93 -3.27 17.32 -26.24
CA ILE A 93 -2.17 18.29 -26.19
C ILE A 93 -0.95 17.52 -25.69
N ASP A 94 0.14 17.49 -26.47
CA ASP A 94 1.37 16.80 -26.11
C ASP A 94 2.55 17.78 -26.10
N ALA A 95 2.93 18.21 -24.90
CA ALA A 95 4.06 19.08 -24.66
C ALA A 95 5.33 18.31 -24.29
N SER A 96 5.32 16.98 -24.25
CA SER A 96 6.44 16.17 -23.76
C SER A 96 7.72 16.32 -24.59
N THR A 97 7.58 16.67 -25.88
CA THR A 97 8.71 16.85 -26.79
C THR A 97 9.24 18.28 -26.86
N THR A 98 8.74 19.21 -26.03
CA THR A 98 9.23 20.60 -26.08
C THR A 98 10.70 20.68 -25.72
N THR A 99 11.49 21.23 -26.63
CA THR A 99 12.93 21.43 -26.43
C THR A 99 13.17 22.76 -25.74
N GLY A 100 13.40 22.74 -24.43
CA GLY A 100 13.76 23.95 -23.69
C GLY A 100 13.78 23.68 -22.19
N SER A 101 14.91 23.96 -21.52
CA SER A 101 15.05 23.78 -20.07
C SER A 101 14.21 24.77 -19.24
N THR A 102 13.39 25.60 -19.89
CA THR A 102 12.53 26.61 -19.25
C THR A 102 11.11 26.60 -19.82
N THR A 103 10.80 25.66 -20.72
CA THR A 103 9.49 25.60 -21.36
C THR A 103 8.54 24.80 -20.47
N PHE A 104 7.41 25.41 -20.12
CA PHE A 104 6.35 24.79 -19.32
C PHE A 104 4.99 25.24 -19.86
N VAL A 105 3.95 24.46 -19.60
CA VAL A 105 2.58 24.69 -20.04
C VAL A 105 1.65 25.02 -18.88
N ARG A 106 0.67 25.88 -19.17
CA ARG A 106 -0.55 26.02 -18.36
C ARG A 106 -1.74 25.67 -19.24
N VAL A 107 -2.41 24.58 -18.92
CA VAL A 107 -3.56 24.06 -19.65
C VAL A 107 -4.79 24.15 -18.75
N ASP A 108 -5.87 24.70 -19.29
CA ASP A 108 -7.18 24.67 -18.66
C ASP A 108 -8.21 24.26 -19.71
N LEU A 109 -8.54 22.97 -19.75
CA LEU A 109 -9.49 22.43 -20.71
C LEU A 109 -10.91 22.95 -20.44
N SER A 110 -11.27 23.19 -19.17
CA SER A 110 -12.56 23.79 -18.78
C SER A 110 -12.73 25.21 -19.34
N ALA A 111 -11.64 25.95 -19.50
CA ALA A 111 -11.59 27.28 -20.10
C ALA A 111 -11.16 27.28 -21.58
N ASN A 112 -10.90 26.11 -22.18
CA ASN A 112 -10.34 25.95 -23.54
C ASN A 112 -9.03 26.72 -23.75
N SER A 113 -8.11 26.71 -22.79
CA SER A 113 -6.89 27.52 -22.78
C SER A 113 -5.62 26.66 -22.74
N LEU A 114 -4.65 27.00 -23.58
CA LEU A 114 -3.29 26.49 -23.54
C LEU A 114 -2.32 27.66 -23.62
N ILE A 115 -1.48 27.81 -22.60
CA ILE A 115 -0.40 28.79 -22.56
C ILE A 115 0.92 28.04 -22.51
N VAL A 116 1.82 28.28 -23.47
CA VAL A 116 3.15 27.69 -23.52
C VAL A 116 4.16 28.78 -23.24
N ASN A 117 4.82 28.71 -22.08
CA ASN A 117 5.78 29.72 -21.65
C ASN A 117 7.21 29.29 -21.95
N GLY A 118 8.11 30.26 -22.11
CA GLY A 118 9.54 29.98 -22.21
C GLY A 118 9.93 29.20 -23.47
N VAL A 119 9.18 29.34 -24.56
CA VAL A 119 9.54 28.77 -25.87
C VAL A 119 10.80 29.49 -26.37
N PRO A 120 11.90 28.78 -26.66
CA PRO A 120 13.14 29.41 -27.10
C PRO A 120 12.90 30.32 -28.31
N THR A 121 13.46 31.52 -28.28
CA THR A 121 13.36 32.55 -29.34
C THR A 121 11.97 33.15 -29.61
N ILE A 122 10.89 32.51 -29.16
CA ILE A 122 9.50 32.93 -29.39
C ILE A 122 8.90 33.60 -28.15
N GLY A 123 9.21 33.11 -26.95
CA GLY A 123 8.62 33.60 -25.70
C GLY A 123 7.38 32.81 -25.31
N THR A 124 6.25 33.50 -25.11
CA THR A 124 4.97 32.87 -24.72
C THR A 124 4.05 32.72 -25.91
N LEU A 125 3.49 31.53 -26.09
CA LEU A 125 2.42 31.23 -27.04
C LEU A 125 1.10 31.04 -26.28
N ASN A 126 0.02 31.58 -26.82
CA ASN A 126 -1.33 31.42 -26.25
C ASN A 126 -2.24 30.83 -27.31
N PHE A 127 -2.93 29.76 -26.97
CA PHE A 127 -3.89 29.09 -27.83
C PHE A 127 -5.22 28.94 -27.11
N ARG A 128 -6.30 29.17 -27.84
CA ARG A 128 -7.61 28.63 -27.49
C ARG A 128 -7.72 27.24 -28.10
N VAL A 129 -7.95 26.24 -27.27
CA VAL A 129 -7.97 24.82 -27.66
C VAL A 129 -9.35 24.23 -27.36
N GLU A 130 -10.11 23.92 -28.40
CA GLU A 130 -11.45 23.34 -28.24
C GLU A 130 -11.44 21.84 -28.53
N ARG A 131 -12.18 21.07 -27.74
CA ARG A 131 -12.35 19.61 -27.89
C ARG A 131 -11.07 18.79 -27.68
N PHE A 132 -10.17 19.28 -26.84
CA PHE A 132 -9.06 18.50 -26.31
C PHE A 132 -9.47 17.94 -24.96
N VAL A 133 -9.14 16.68 -24.70
CA VAL A 133 -9.50 15.98 -23.45
C VAL A 133 -8.29 15.33 -22.79
N ASN A 134 -7.16 15.24 -23.50
CA ASN A 134 -5.93 14.67 -22.95
C ASN A 134 -4.82 15.72 -22.98
N VAL A 135 -3.96 15.68 -21.95
CA VAL A 135 -2.80 16.56 -21.82
C VAL A 135 -1.61 15.73 -21.37
N ILE A 136 -0.48 15.93 -22.04
CA ILE A 136 0.84 15.48 -21.60
C ILE A 136 1.69 16.73 -21.45
N GLY A 137 2.16 16.98 -20.24
CA GLY A 137 3.02 18.10 -19.90
C GLY A 137 4.45 17.91 -20.41
N THR A 138 5.30 18.80 -19.94
CA THR A 138 6.71 18.95 -20.27
C THR A 138 7.59 18.18 -19.27
N ALA A 139 8.86 18.58 -19.17
CA ALA A 139 9.77 18.11 -18.13
C ALA A 139 10.03 19.19 -17.07
N GLN A 140 9.15 20.19 -17.01
CA GLN A 140 9.20 21.33 -16.11
C GLN A 140 7.86 21.44 -15.39
N ASN A 141 7.82 22.25 -14.32
CA ASN A 141 6.63 22.46 -13.53
C ASN A 141 5.46 23.04 -14.35
N ASP A 142 4.47 22.19 -14.59
CA ASP A 142 3.28 22.47 -15.37
C ASP A 142 2.05 22.72 -14.49
N SER A 143 1.03 23.32 -15.08
CA SER A 143 -0.30 23.46 -14.46
C SER A 143 -1.34 22.93 -15.44
N ILE A 144 -2.06 21.90 -15.05
CA ILE A 144 -2.98 21.17 -15.92
C ILE A 144 -4.33 21.05 -15.23
N ILE A 145 -5.36 21.62 -15.84
CA ILE A 145 -6.75 21.52 -15.40
C ILE A 145 -7.56 20.82 -16.49
N GLY A 146 -8.23 19.74 -16.10
CA GLY A 146 -9.16 18.97 -16.91
C GLY A 146 -10.45 19.72 -17.23
N ASP A 147 -11.49 18.99 -17.64
CA ASP A 147 -12.80 19.54 -17.91
C ASP A 147 -13.92 18.72 -17.25
N ASN A 148 -15.09 18.58 -17.89
CA ASN A 148 -16.18 17.75 -17.36
C ASN A 148 -16.25 16.36 -18.03
N ASN A 149 -15.31 16.07 -18.93
CA ASN A 149 -15.18 14.80 -19.61
C ASN A 149 -14.10 13.96 -18.94
N ASN A 150 -14.06 12.67 -19.24
CA ASN A 150 -12.96 11.82 -18.78
C ASN A 150 -11.65 12.25 -19.49
N ASN A 151 -10.68 12.68 -18.70
CA ASN A 151 -9.39 13.15 -19.18
C ASN A 151 -8.26 12.13 -18.92
N LEU A 152 -7.25 12.15 -19.79
CA LEU A 152 -5.92 11.60 -19.49
C LEU A 152 -4.96 12.78 -19.28
N LEU A 153 -4.53 12.99 -18.05
CA LEU A 153 -3.65 14.10 -17.66
C LEU A 153 -2.32 13.54 -17.15
N ILE A 154 -1.22 13.91 -17.80
CA ILE A 154 0.13 13.46 -17.43
C ILE A 154 0.99 14.72 -17.24
N GLY A 155 1.54 14.93 -16.04
CA GLY A 155 2.44 16.04 -15.73
C GLY A 155 3.79 15.88 -16.42
N GLY A 156 4.49 14.79 -16.11
CA GLY A 156 5.76 14.43 -16.75
C GLY A 156 6.91 14.45 -15.76
N GLN A 157 7.82 15.40 -15.89
CA GLN A 157 8.81 15.68 -14.84
C GLN A 157 8.61 17.11 -14.36
N GLY A 158 9.15 17.42 -13.18
CA GLY A 158 8.93 18.71 -12.54
C GLY A 158 7.88 18.59 -11.46
N ASN A 159 7.67 19.67 -10.73
CA ASN A 159 6.67 19.73 -9.67
C ASN A 159 5.39 20.29 -10.30
N ASP A 160 4.47 19.39 -10.64
CA ASP A 160 3.29 19.70 -11.44
C ASP A 160 2.05 19.93 -10.55
N GLU A 161 1.14 20.77 -11.02
CA GLU A 161 -0.16 20.99 -10.40
C GLU A 161 -1.27 20.50 -11.35
N ILE A 162 -1.96 19.41 -10.98
CA ILE A 162 -2.91 18.73 -11.86
C ILE A 162 -4.27 18.57 -11.18
N PHE A 163 -5.34 19.05 -11.84
CA PHE A 163 -6.72 18.92 -11.35
C PHE A 163 -7.63 18.31 -12.43
N GLY A 164 -8.25 17.16 -12.15
CA GLY A 164 -9.17 16.46 -13.07
C GLY A 164 -10.52 17.15 -13.22
N LEU A 165 -11.05 17.74 -12.13
CA LEU A 165 -12.39 18.33 -12.03
C LEU A 165 -13.56 17.32 -12.03
N ASN A 166 -14.20 17.09 -13.17
CA ASN A 166 -15.35 16.20 -13.28
C ASN A 166 -15.09 15.20 -14.39
N GLY A 167 -15.51 13.96 -14.19
CA GLY A 167 -15.21 12.90 -15.15
C GLY A 167 -14.43 11.80 -14.44
N ASN A 168 -14.32 10.67 -15.11
CA ASN A 168 -13.50 9.56 -14.61
C ASN A 168 -12.10 9.74 -15.19
N ASP A 169 -11.29 10.54 -14.50
CA ASP A 169 -9.98 10.97 -14.98
C ASP A 169 -8.89 9.94 -14.67
N THR A 170 -7.89 9.88 -15.55
CA THR A 170 -6.62 9.21 -15.30
C THR A 170 -5.54 10.26 -15.19
N ILE A 171 -4.95 10.39 -14.00
CA ILE A 171 -3.97 11.43 -13.70
C ILE A 171 -2.62 10.80 -13.37
N GLN A 172 -1.52 11.29 -13.92
CA GLN A 172 -0.18 10.88 -13.54
C GLN A 172 0.63 12.14 -13.27
N GLY A 173 1.16 12.28 -12.05
CA GLY A 173 2.07 13.38 -11.69
C GLY A 173 3.37 13.22 -12.45
N GLY A 174 4.19 12.26 -12.02
CA GLY A 174 5.34 11.81 -12.79
C GLY A 174 6.60 11.77 -11.95
N ALA A 175 7.48 12.76 -12.07
CA ALA A 175 8.67 12.82 -11.23
C ALA A 175 8.88 14.24 -10.76
N GLY A 176 9.08 14.44 -9.47
CA GLY A 176 9.02 15.76 -8.82
C GLY A 176 7.96 15.73 -7.73
N ASP A 177 7.88 16.80 -6.93
CA ASP A 177 6.86 16.91 -5.89
C ASP A 177 5.58 17.49 -6.50
N ASP A 178 4.59 16.64 -6.76
CA ASP A 178 3.36 16.98 -7.47
C ASP A 178 2.18 17.27 -6.53
N VAL A 179 1.24 18.10 -7.01
CA VAL A 179 -0.04 18.37 -6.36
C VAL A 179 -1.18 17.92 -7.27
N ILE A 180 -1.94 16.93 -6.82
CA ILE A 180 -2.96 16.27 -7.63
C ILE A 180 -4.32 16.33 -6.94
N GLY A 181 -5.34 16.82 -7.66
CA GLY A 181 -6.74 16.74 -7.26
C GLY A 181 -7.60 15.98 -8.27
N GLY A 182 -8.19 14.86 -7.85
CA GLY A 182 -9.01 13.99 -8.70
C GLY A 182 -10.36 14.61 -9.09
N GLY A 183 -11.02 15.31 -8.17
CA GLY A 183 -12.25 16.04 -8.46
C GLY A 183 -13.49 15.42 -7.82
N SER A 184 -14.66 15.52 -8.48
CA SER A 184 -15.97 15.36 -7.80
C SER A 184 -16.87 14.22 -8.28
N LYS A 185 -16.40 13.29 -9.14
CA LYS A 185 -17.17 12.09 -9.52
C LYS A 185 -16.30 10.86 -9.81
N ASN A 186 -16.67 9.73 -9.18
CA ASN A 186 -16.31 8.33 -9.43
C ASN A 186 -15.09 8.05 -10.32
N SER A 187 -14.03 7.59 -9.64
CA SER A 187 -12.84 6.94 -10.16
C SER A 187 -11.86 7.90 -10.80
N LEU A 188 -11.10 8.58 -9.95
CA LEU A 188 -9.69 8.79 -10.21
C LEU A 188 -9.07 7.42 -10.46
N ALA A 189 -8.98 7.06 -11.73
CA ALA A 189 -8.29 5.86 -12.17
C ALA A 189 -6.81 6.18 -12.16
N THR A 190 -6.17 5.82 -11.05
CA THR A 190 -4.72 5.75 -10.88
C THR A 190 -4.01 7.09 -10.90
N SER A 191 -3.93 7.79 -9.77
CA SER A 191 -2.82 8.73 -9.58
C SER A 191 -1.54 7.91 -9.49
N ARG A 192 -0.72 7.90 -10.55
CA ARG A 192 0.64 7.36 -10.47
C ARG A 192 1.57 8.51 -10.12
N LEU A 193 2.04 8.51 -8.88
CA LEU A 193 2.84 9.59 -8.33
C LEU A 193 4.25 9.59 -8.88
N GLY A 194 4.83 8.39 -8.99
CA GLY A 194 6.19 8.21 -9.46
C GLY A 194 7.19 8.52 -8.36
N ASP A 195 8.21 9.35 -8.61
CA ASP A 195 9.22 9.71 -7.61
C ASP A 195 8.98 11.14 -7.12
N GLY A 196 8.85 11.36 -5.82
CA GLY A 196 8.53 12.71 -5.32
C GLY A 196 7.96 12.67 -3.90
N ASN A 197 7.71 13.83 -3.30
CA ASN A 197 6.85 13.90 -2.12
C ASN A 197 5.54 14.53 -2.55
N ASP A 198 4.58 13.67 -2.88
CA ASP A 198 3.38 14.10 -3.59
C ASP A 198 2.21 14.38 -2.64
N ILE A 199 1.33 15.30 -3.05
CA ILE A 199 0.08 15.58 -2.34
C ILE A 199 -1.08 15.22 -3.26
N VAL A 200 -1.90 14.26 -2.83
CA VAL A 200 -2.99 13.71 -3.62
C VAL A 200 -4.29 13.83 -2.85
N GLN A 201 -5.29 14.40 -3.50
CA GLN A 201 -6.67 14.42 -3.03
C GLN A 201 -7.55 13.75 -4.07
N GLY A 202 -8.13 12.59 -3.75
CA GLY A 202 -9.08 11.87 -4.61
C GLY A 202 -10.34 12.70 -4.85
N GLY A 203 -11.02 13.03 -3.76
CA GLY A 203 -12.14 13.96 -3.76
C GLY A 203 -13.45 13.23 -3.48
N ALA A 204 -14.36 13.13 -4.45
CA ALA A 204 -15.60 12.39 -4.26
C ALA A 204 -15.72 11.21 -5.25
N GLY A 205 -16.28 10.11 -4.75
CA GLY A 205 -16.39 8.85 -5.48
C GLY A 205 -15.25 7.90 -5.13
N ASN A 206 -15.38 6.64 -5.56
CA ASN A 206 -14.41 5.61 -5.18
C ASN A 206 -13.11 5.76 -5.99
N ASP A 207 -12.03 6.17 -5.33
CA ASP A 207 -10.75 6.49 -5.96
C ASP A 207 -9.66 5.43 -5.73
N ILE A 208 -8.77 5.29 -6.72
CA ILE A 208 -7.58 4.44 -6.63
C ILE A 208 -6.33 5.31 -6.70
N LEU A 209 -5.66 5.45 -5.56
CA LEU A 209 -4.44 6.22 -5.40
C LEU A 209 -3.25 5.25 -5.43
N ILE A 210 -2.42 5.30 -6.47
CA ILE A 210 -1.26 4.41 -6.60
C ILE A 210 -0.05 5.08 -5.97
N GLY A 211 0.37 4.57 -4.81
CA GLY A 211 1.52 5.09 -4.09
C GLY A 211 2.83 4.89 -4.84
N GLY A 212 3.63 5.95 -4.89
CA GLY A 212 4.94 6.00 -5.55
C GLY A 212 6.10 5.81 -4.56
N THR A 213 7.28 6.30 -4.95
CA THR A 213 8.41 6.47 -4.04
C THR A 213 8.44 7.89 -3.50
N GLY A 214 9.08 8.07 -2.34
CA GLY A 214 9.12 9.30 -1.57
C GLY A 214 8.02 9.36 -0.52
N ASN A 215 7.83 10.54 0.09
CA ASN A 215 6.95 10.70 1.24
C ASN A 215 5.66 11.41 0.84
N ASP A 216 4.61 10.63 0.60
CA ASP A 216 3.39 11.12 -0.04
C ASP A 216 2.30 11.39 1.00
N THR A 217 1.38 12.30 0.69
CA THR A 217 0.12 12.47 1.40
C THR A 217 -1.01 12.06 0.48
N LEU A 218 -1.69 10.96 0.83
CA LEU A 218 -2.78 10.38 0.05
C LEU A 218 -4.09 10.56 0.80
N ASP A 219 -4.96 11.44 0.34
CA ASP A 219 -6.30 11.64 0.87
C ASP A 219 -7.34 11.12 -0.13
N GLY A 220 -8.06 10.04 0.21
CA GLY A 220 -9.12 9.50 -0.64
C GLY A 220 -10.30 10.46 -0.77
N GLY A 221 -10.67 11.12 0.33
CA GLY A 221 -11.80 12.02 0.39
C GLY A 221 -13.09 11.32 0.83
N ALA A 222 -14.12 11.37 0.00
CA ALA A 222 -15.44 10.85 0.29
C ALA A 222 -15.73 9.59 -0.52
N ASP A 223 -16.55 8.71 0.06
CA ASP A 223 -16.92 7.39 -0.45
C ASP A 223 -15.90 6.30 -0.08
N PHE A 224 -15.56 5.35 -0.98
CA PHE A 224 -14.75 4.19 -0.63
C PHE A 224 -13.47 4.14 -1.47
N ASP A 225 -12.35 4.38 -0.81
CA ASP A 225 -11.09 4.68 -1.48
C ASP A 225 -10.02 3.61 -1.26
N THR A 226 -9.10 3.51 -2.22
CA THR A 226 -8.04 2.51 -2.23
C THR A 226 -6.67 3.15 -2.37
N ALA A 227 -5.78 2.89 -1.41
CA ALA A 227 -4.34 3.08 -1.57
C ALA A 227 -3.69 1.79 -2.09
N ASP A 228 -3.13 1.84 -3.31
CA ASP A 228 -2.55 0.68 -4.00
C ASP A 228 -1.02 0.77 -4.11
N TYR A 229 -0.32 -0.11 -3.39
CA TYR A 229 1.14 -0.28 -3.43
C TYR A 229 1.55 -1.58 -4.13
N SER A 230 0.64 -2.28 -4.80
CA SER A 230 0.86 -3.61 -5.36
C SER A 230 2.04 -3.69 -6.33
N ASN A 231 2.37 -2.60 -7.01
CA ASN A 231 3.45 -2.49 -7.99
C ASN A 231 4.74 -1.84 -7.45
N LEU A 232 4.82 -1.51 -6.15
CA LEU A 232 5.98 -0.85 -5.55
C LEU A 232 7.24 -1.74 -5.55
N GLY A 233 7.06 -3.06 -5.49
CA GLY A 233 8.15 -4.04 -5.56
C GLY A 233 8.98 -4.20 -4.28
N THR A 234 8.74 -3.37 -3.24
CA THR A 234 9.32 -3.53 -1.89
C THR A 234 8.22 -3.74 -0.85
N ALA A 235 8.51 -4.50 0.21
CA ALA A 235 7.58 -4.69 1.31
C ALA A 235 7.21 -3.34 1.96
N ILE A 236 5.96 -3.21 2.37
CA ILE A 236 5.44 -2.07 3.12
C ILE A 236 5.04 -2.48 4.54
N THR A 237 5.06 -1.51 5.45
CA THR A 237 4.53 -1.65 6.80
C THR A 237 3.40 -0.64 7.01
N LEU A 238 2.17 -1.12 7.21
CA LEU A 238 1.04 -0.31 7.62
C LEU A 238 1.11 -0.08 9.13
N GLN A 239 1.32 1.16 9.53
CA GLN A 239 1.48 1.60 10.91
C GLN A 239 0.22 2.32 11.41
N ALA A 240 0.19 2.58 12.72
CA ALA A 240 -0.88 3.37 13.31
C ALA A 240 -0.95 4.79 12.72
N ALA A 241 -2.09 5.46 12.93
CA ALA A 241 -2.35 6.81 12.45
C ALA A 241 -2.30 6.99 10.91
N GLY A 242 -2.51 5.91 10.14
CA GLY A 242 -2.52 5.98 8.68
C GLY A 242 -1.14 6.20 8.09
N ILE A 243 -0.09 5.65 8.70
CA ILE A 243 1.27 5.75 8.17
C ILE A 243 1.58 4.48 7.37
N VAL A 244 2.10 4.62 6.15
CA VAL A 244 2.62 3.51 5.35
C VAL A 244 4.12 3.68 5.16
N ASN A 245 4.90 2.86 5.85
CA ASN A 245 6.36 2.88 5.75
C ASN A 245 6.83 1.95 4.63
N LYS A 246 7.49 2.50 3.61
CA LYS A 246 7.99 1.80 2.42
C LYS A 246 9.52 1.58 2.49
N GLY A 247 10.12 1.74 3.68
CA GLY A 247 11.56 1.62 3.90
C GLY A 247 12.34 2.73 3.19
N VAL A 248 13.28 2.36 2.31
CA VAL A 248 14.08 3.33 1.54
C VAL A 248 13.26 4.08 0.50
N ALA A 249 12.08 3.55 0.14
CA ALA A 249 11.17 4.20 -0.80
C ALA A 249 10.29 5.28 -0.15
N GLY A 250 10.52 5.63 1.13
CA GLY A 250 9.82 6.73 1.81
C GLY A 250 8.68 6.29 2.73
N ILE A 251 7.94 7.26 3.24
CA ILE A 251 6.85 7.08 4.22
C ILE A 251 5.65 7.92 3.78
N ASP A 252 4.50 7.28 3.65
CA ASP A 252 3.27 7.98 3.27
C ASP A 252 2.35 8.19 4.46
N GLN A 253 1.60 9.28 4.39
CA GLN A 253 0.44 9.53 5.21
C GLN A 253 -0.82 9.26 4.37
N ILE A 254 -1.62 8.28 4.78
CA ILE A 254 -2.94 8.01 4.20
C ILE A 254 -4.05 8.60 5.07
N LEU A 255 -5.05 9.17 4.43
CA LEU A 255 -6.21 9.84 5.03
C LEU A 255 -7.47 9.42 4.26
N ASN A 256 -8.57 9.16 4.97
CA ASN A 256 -9.85 8.78 4.35
C ASN A 256 -9.68 7.66 3.29
N ILE A 257 -9.03 6.55 3.68
CA ILE A 257 -8.81 5.38 2.83
C ILE A 257 -9.37 4.15 3.55
N GLU A 258 -10.20 3.37 2.86
CA GLU A 258 -10.80 2.15 3.41
C GLU A 258 -10.10 0.87 2.93
N THR A 259 -9.43 0.89 1.78
CA THR A 259 -8.69 -0.26 1.25
C THR A 259 -7.21 0.04 1.08
N ILE A 260 -6.36 -0.87 1.56
CA ILE A 260 -4.91 -0.76 1.42
C ILE A 260 -4.41 -2.06 0.79
N ILE A 261 -3.74 -1.95 -0.35
CA ILE A 261 -3.18 -3.09 -1.07
C ILE A 261 -1.66 -3.04 -0.95
N GLY A 262 -1.07 -3.98 -0.22
CA GLY A 262 0.37 -4.11 -0.07
C GLY A 262 1.08 -4.60 -1.34
N ALA A 263 2.40 -4.44 -1.37
CA ALA A 263 3.24 -4.81 -2.50
C ALA A 263 3.16 -6.31 -2.81
N ARG A 264 2.94 -6.65 -4.09
CA ARG A 264 2.71 -8.05 -4.49
C ARG A 264 3.95 -8.91 -4.26
N GLY A 265 3.76 -10.07 -3.64
CA GLY A 265 4.83 -11.06 -3.42
C GLY A 265 5.84 -10.66 -2.34
N GLN A 266 5.56 -9.59 -1.59
CA GLN A 266 6.39 -9.12 -0.49
C GLN A 266 5.79 -9.51 0.86
N ALA A 267 6.62 -9.60 1.89
CA ALA A 267 6.18 -9.84 3.26
C ALA A 267 5.71 -8.54 3.92
N ASN A 268 4.55 -8.02 3.47
CA ASN A 268 3.98 -6.79 4.02
C ASN A 268 3.47 -7.01 5.44
N THR A 269 3.63 -5.98 6.27
CA THR A 269 3.38 -6.06 7.72
C THR A 269 2.33 -5.04 8.14
N ILE A 270 1.42 -5.44 9.03
CA ILE A 270 0.59 -4.52 9.82
C ILE A 270 1.28 -4.36 11.17
N ASP A 271 1.57 -3.15 11.60
CA ASP A 271 2.35 -2.86 12.80
C ASP A 271 1.63 -1.89 13.75
N GLY A 272 0.95 -2.47 14.73
CA GLY A 272 0.24 -1.76 15.80
C GLY A 272 1.14 -1.27 16.93
N SER A 273 2.42 -1.67 16.98
CA SER A 273 3.33 -1.30 18.09
C SER A 273 3.67 0.19 18.09
N THR A 274 3.44 0.86 16.97
CA THR A 274 3.58 2.31 16.80
C THR A 274 2.34 3.10 17.23
N GLY A 275 1.28 2.41 17.69
CA GLY A 275 0.06 3.02 18.23
C GLY A 275 0.35 3.99 19.38
N THR A 276 -0.07 5.24 19.23
CA THR A 276 0.26 6.32 20.18
C THR A 276 -0.66 6.39 21.40
N SER A 277 -1.72 5.57 21.46
CA SER A 277 -2.71 5.59 22.53
C SER A 277 -2.73 4.30 23.34
N THR A 278 -2.85 4.43 24.66
CA THR A 278 -3.06 3.31 25.60
C THR A 278 -4.47 2.69 25.51
N THR A 279 -5.23 3.02 24.47
CA THR A 279 -6.61 2.56 24.25
C THR A 279 -6.78 1.84 22.92
N THR A 280 -5.77 1.87 22.05
CA THR A 280 -5.90 1.35 20.69
C THR A 280 -5.63 -0.14 20.66
N SER A 281 -6.55 -0.94 20.12
CA SER A 281 -6.37 -2.37 19.88
C SER A 281 -6.71 -2.75 18.45
N PHE A 282 -6.08 -3.81 17.96
CA PHE A 282 -6.20 -4.34 16.62
C PHE A 282 -7.00 -5.65 16.63
N ASN A 283 -7.98 -5.73 15.73
CA ASN A 283 -8.59 -6.99 15.34
C ASN A 283 -8.27 -7.22 13.86
N VAL A 284 -7.30 -8.09 13.61
CA VAL A 284 -6.78 -8.43 12.30
C VAL A 284 -7.25 -9.82 11.91
N ASN A 285 -7.74 -9.96 10.68
CA ASN A 285 -7.98 -11.24 10.06
C ASN A 285 -7.49 -11.22 8.61
N LEU A 286 -6.27 -11.72 8.39
CA LEU A 286 -5.64 -11.77 7.06
C LEU A 286 -6.34 -12.77 6.14
N SER A 287 -6.99 -13.81 6.66
CA SER A 287 -7.77 -14.75 5.84
C SER A 287 -9.01 -14.10 5.18
N THR A 288 -9.51 -13.01 5.76
CA THR A 288 -10.64 -12.23 5.24
C THR A 288 -10.25 -10.82 4.82
N ASN A 289 -8.95 -10.49 4.76
CA ASN A 289 -8.42 -9.15 4.46
C ASN A 289 -9.00 -8.04 5.34
N SER A 290 -9.23 -8.29 6.63
CA SER A 290 -9.87 -7.33 7.54
C SER A 290 -8.89 -6.81 8.58
N LEU A 291 -8.88 -5.49 8.79
CA LEU A 291 -8.25 -4.83 9.93
C LEU A 291 -9.28 -3.89 10.57
N VAL A 292 -9.58 -4.11 11.84
CA VAL A 292 -10.39 -3.19 12.64
C VAL A 292 -9.50 -2.59 13.72
N VAL A 293 -9.36 -1.27 13.71
CA VAL A 293 -8.60 -0.52 14.71
C VAL A 293 -9.58 0.12 15.67
N ASN A 294 -9.63 -0.38 16.89
CA ASN A 294 -10.52 0.12 17.94
C ASN A 294 -9.82 1.20 18.77
N GLY A 295 -10.60 2.10 19.37
CA GLY A 295 -10.09 3.01 20.41
C GLY A 295 -9.12 4.08 19.90
N VAL A 296 -9.19 4.46 18.63
CA VAL A 296 -8.41 5.58 18.06
C VAL A 296 -8.90 6.89 18.67
N PRO A 297 -8.03 7.69 19.31
CA PRO A 297 -8.43 8.98 19.88
C PRO A 297 -9.11 9.85 18.82
N VAL A 298 -10.24 10.48 19.19
CA VAL A 298 -11.08 11.32 18.31
C VAL A 298 -11.83 10.55 17.22
N LEU A 299 -11.19 9.61 16.53
CA LEU A 299 -11.76 8.92 15.36
C LEU A 299 -12.59 7.67 15.71
N GLY A 300 -12.42 7.08 16.90
CA GLY A 300 -13.20 5.93 17.33
C GLY A 300 -12.70 4.61 16.72
N THR A 301 -13.59 3.88 16.05
CA THR A 301 -13.26 2.59 15.40
C THR A 301 -13.11 2.79 13.91
N LEU A 302 -11.99 2.33 13.35
CA LEU A 302 -11.69 2.39 11.93
C LEU A 302 -11.68 0.97 11.36
N ASN A 303 -12.21 0.81 10.14
CA ASN A 303 -12.28 -0.48 9.45
C ASN A 303 -11.55 -0.37 8.12
N PHE A 304 -10.67 -1.32 7.86
CA PHE A 304 -9.88 -1.38 6.65
C PHE A 304 -9.97 -2.75 5.99
N ASN A 305 -10.02 -2.75 4.66
CA ASN A 305 -9.74 -3.91 3.84
C ASN A 305 -8.23 -3.91 3.51
N VAL A 306 -7.51 -4.91 4.01
CA VAL A 306 -6.05 -5.01 3.90
C VAL A 306 -5.65 -6.21 3.05
N GLN A 307 -5.14 -5.96 1.85
CA GLN A 307 -4.77 -7.01 0.89
C GLN A 307 -3.25 -7.15 0.78
N ASN A 308 -2.77 -8.37 0.52
CA ASN A 308 -1.35 -8.72 0.41
C ASN A 308 -0.53 -8.54 1.69
N PHE A 309 -1.15 -8.50 2.87
CA PHE A 309 -0.45 -8.51 4.15
C PHE A 309 -0.25 -9.93 4.67
N VAL A 310 0.91 -10.20 5.27
CA VAL A 310 1.33 -11.54 5.72
C VAL A 310 1.78 -11.52 7.18
N ASN A 311 2.29 -10.40 7.68
CA ASN A 311 2.76 -10.30 9.07
C ASN A 311 1.93 -9.30 9.85
N VAL A 312 1.83 -9.53 11.16
CA VAL A 312 1.10 -8.65 12.08
C VAL A 312 1.90 -8.50 13.37
N THR A 313 2.09 -7.27 13.80
CA THR A 313 2.45 -6.91 15.17
C THR A 313 1.25 -6.18 15.76
N GLY A 314 0.75 -6.64 16.90
CA GLY A 314 -0.31 -5.99 17.66
C GLY A 314 0.16 -4.73 18.39
N THR A 315 -0.70 -4.20 19.24
CA THR A 315 -0.53 -2.96 20.00
C THR A 315 -0.04 -3.26 21.41
N SER A 316 -0.28 -2.32 22.33
CA SER A 316 -0.07 -2.53 23.77
C SER A 316 -1.33 -2.97 24.52
N GLN A 317 -2.40 -3.25 23.79
CA GLN A 317 -3.70 -3.64 24.32
C GLN A 317 -4.04 -5.05 23.84
N ALA A 318 -5.01 -5.68 24.50
CA ALA A 318 -5.51 -6.99 24.06
C ALA A 318 -6.01 -6.96 22.61
N ASP A 319 -5.38 -7.78 21.78
CA ASP A 319 -5.63 -7.87 20.36
C ASP A 319 -6.23 -9.22 19.93
N THR A 320 -6.79 -9.23 18.73
CA THR A 320 -7.18 -10.46 18.04
C THR A 320 -6.48 -10.50 16.70
N ILE A 321 -5.64 -11.49 16.47
CA ILE A 321 -4.81 -11.62 15.28
C ILE A 321 -5.07 -12.98 14.66
N VAL A 322 -5.59 -12.98 13.43
CA VAL A 322 -5.75 -14.18 12.62
C VAL A 322 -4.89 -14.03 11.37
N GLY A 323 -3.99 -14.98 11.17
CA GLY A 323 -3.13 -15.13 10.01
C GLY A 323 -3.88 -15.53 8.74
N ASN A 324 -3.15 -16.04 7.77
CA ASN A 324 -3.67 -16.59 6.52
C ASN A 324 -3.03 -17.96 6.25
N ASN A 325 -3.26 -18.56 5.09
CA ASN A 325 -2.68 -19.89 4.78
C ASN A 325 -1.21 -19.83 4.30
N GLN A 326 -0.49 -18.75 4.61
CA GLN A 326 0.93 -18.57 4.31
C GLN A 326 1.69 -18.49 5.63
N GLY A 327 2.99 -18.83 5.64
CA GLY A 327 3.79 -18.66 6.84
C GLY A 327 3.83 -17.20 7.29
N ASN A 328 3.24 -16.92 8.44
CA ASN A 328 3.10 -15.61 9.05
C ASN A 328 4.11 -15.39 10.18
N LEU A 329 4.51 -14.14 10.39
CA LEU A 329 5.07 -13.69 11.67
C LEU A 329 3.97 -12.90 12.40
N LEU A 330 3.48 -13.47 13.50
CA LEU A 330 2.41 -12.90 14.30
C LEU A 330 2.95 -12.57 15.70
N ILE A 331 2.89 -11.31 16.09
CA ILE A 331 3.35 -10.80 17.38
C ILE A 331 2.15 -10.13 18.05
N GLY A 332 1.75 -10.58 19.24
CA GLY A 332 0.64 -9.99 20.01
C GLY A 332 1.01 -8.62 20.54
N GLY A 333 2.17 -8.51 21.19
CA GLY A 333 2.62 -7.26 21.78
C GLY A 333 2.39 -7.28 23.27
N ARG A 334 1.92 -6.17 23.85
CA ARG A 334 1.48 -6.21 25.26
C ARG A 334 -0.02 -6.40 25.31
N GLY A 335 -0.51 -7.01 26.37
CA GLY A 335 -1.93 -7.26 26.55
C GLY A 335 -2.22 -8.74 26.68
N ASN A 336 -3.51 -9.08 26.63
CA ASN A 336 -3.96 -10.47 26.64
C ASN A 336 -4.45 -10.79 25.23
N ASP A 337 -3.58 -11.33 24.41
CA ASP A 337 -3.79 -11.42 22.97
C ASP A 337 -4.36 -12.77 22.56
N GLN A 338 -5.16 -12.77 21.49
CA GLN A 338 -5.65 -13.98 20.85
C GLN A 338 -5.06 -14.09 19.46
N ILE A 339 -4.18 -15.06 19.25
CA ILE A 339 -3.43 -15.23 18.00
C ILE A 339 -3.73 -16.61 17.40
N SER A 340 -4.03 -16.63 16.11
CA SER A 340 -4.26 -17.84 15.32
C SER A 340 -3.52 -17.77 13.99
N GLY A 341 -2.62 -18.71 13.72
CA GLY A 341 -1.86 -18.80 12.47
C GLY A 341 -2.69 -19.26 11.28
N LEU A 342 -3.54 -20.27 11.50
CA LEU A 342 -4.36 -21.01 10.52
C LEU A 342 -3.59 -22.08 9.77
N GLY A 343 -2.80 -21.73 8.76
CA GLY A 343 -2.08 -22.72 7.95
C GLY A 343 -0.84 -22.12 7.32
N GLY A 344 0.11 -22.95 6.93
CA GLY A 344 1.47 -22.46 6.67
C GLY A 344 2.32 -22.52 7.93
N LYS A 345 3.61 -22.25 7.78
CA LYS A 345 4.57 -22.38 8.89
C LYS A 345 4.67 -21.07 9.64
N ASP A 346 3.96 -20.95 10.73
CA ASP A 346 3.81 -19.69 11.42
C ASP A 346 4.85 -19.52 12.53
N THR A 347 5.25 -18.27 12.78
CA THR A 347 5.98 -17.88 13.99
C THR A 347 5.09 -16.98 14.82
N ILE A 348 4.69 -17.49 15.98
CA ILE A 348 3.73 -16.84 16.88
C ILE A 348 4.44 -16.43 18.17
N ILE A 349 4.34 -15.14 18.50
CA ILE A 349 4.92 -14.54 19.69
C ILE A 349 3.78 -13.83 20.43
N GLY A 350 3.40 -14.28 21.62
CA GLY A 350 2.34 -13.60 22.40
C GLY A 350 2.78 -12.22 22.85
N VAL A 351 3.99 -12.14 23.40
CA VAL A 351 4.52 -10.95 24.07
C VAL A 351 5.21 -9.94 23.15
N ASP A 352 5.42 -8.72 23.64
CA ASP A 352 6.28 -7.71 23.02
C ASP A 352 7.76 -8.11 23.17
N PRO A 353 8.45 -8.53 22.08
CA PRO A 353 9.83 -9.01 22.14
C PRO A 353 10.85 -7.90 22.42
N ASN A 354 10.43 -6.63 22.35
CA ASN A 354 11.27 -5.46 22.64
C ASN A 354 11.05 -4.91 24.06
N SER A 355 10.09 -5.47 24.82
CA SER A 355 9.86 -5.10 26.22
C SER A 355 11.03 -5.52 27.10
N LEU A 356 11.32 -4.75 28.15
CA LEU A 356 12.32 -5.12 29.17
C LEU A 356 11.86 -6.29 30.05
N GLN A 357 10.54 -6.47 30.17
CA GLN A 357 9.88 -7.55 30.90
C GLN A 357 8.67 -8.00 30.06
N PRO A 358 8.88 -8.83 29.02
CA PRO A 358 7.79 -9.43 28.25
C PRO A 358 6.90 -10.33 29.13
N GLY A 359 5.60 -10.41 28.87
CA GLY A 359 4.70 -11.35 29.53
C GLY A 359 4.20 -10.94 30.91
N ILE A 360 4.47 -9.71 31.37
CA ILE A 360 4.14 -9.29 32.74
C ILE A 360 2.67 -8.85 32.87
N ASN A 361 1.90 -9.54 33.70
CA ASN A 361 0.43 -9.40 33.79
C ASN A 361 -0.31 -9.70 32.48
N GLU A 362 0.20 -10.65 31.69
CA GLU A 362 -0.28 -10.97 30.34
C GLU A 362 -0.71 -12.45 30.25
N VAL A 363 -1.88 -12.68 29.66
CA VAL A 363 -2.42 -14.00 29.36
C VAL A 363 -2.77 -14.08 27.88
N ASP A 364 -1.91 -14.74 27.12
CA ASP A 364 -2.05 -14.86 25.67
C ASP A 364 -2.60 -16.22 25.29
N THR A 365 -3.43 -16.27 24.25
CA THR A 365 -3.95 -17.49 23.65
C THR A 365 -3.36 -17.65 22.27
N LEU A 366 -2.56 -18.68 22.07
CA LEU A 366 -1.81 -18.93 20.84
C LEU A 366 -2.31 -20.21 20.18
N THR A 367 -2.65 -20.12 18.91
CA THR A 367 -3.14 -21.25 18.09
C THR A 367 -2.28 -21.30 16.83
N GLY A 368 -1.56 -22.39 16.61
CA GLY A 368 -0.71 -22.56 15.43
C GLY A 368 -1.56 -22.77 14.19
N GLY A 369 -2.36 -23.83 14.23
CA GLY A 369 -3.20 -24.27 13.14
C GLY A 369 -2.66 -25.54 12.48
N ALA A 370 -2.62 -25.53 11.15
CA ALA A 370 -2.09 -26.61 10.34
C ALA A 370 -0.65 -26.30 9.92
N ASP A 371 0.12 -27.34 9.60
CA ASP A 371 1.55 -27.28 9.28
C ASP A 371 2.45 -27.02 10.52
N PRO A 372 3.79 -27.18 10.40
CA PRO A 372 4.70 -26.99 11.53
C PRO A 372 4.83 -25.53 11.96
N ASP A 373 4.43 -25.24 13.21
CA ASP A 373 4.45 -23.90 13.76
C ASP A 373 5.53 -23.68 14.82
N LYS A 374 5.84 -22.41 15.09
CA LYS A 374 6.84 -22.00 16.06
C LYS A 374 6.28 -20.98 17.04
N PHE A 375 6.14 -21.39 18.30
CA PHE A 375 5.76 -20.51 19.40
C PHE A 375 6.99 -19.95 20.10
N VAL A 376 7.09 -18.63 20.27
CA VAL A 376 8.18 -17.97 20.98
C VAL A 376 7.66 -17.39 22.29
N LEU A 377 8.12 -17.94 23.42
CA LEU A 377 7.63 -17.61 24.77
C LEU A 377 8.66 -16.80 25.59
N GLY A 378 9.43 -15.92 24.95
CA GLY A 378 10.50 -15.15 25.60
C GLY A 378 11.22 -14.16 24.69
N ASP A 379 12.26 -13.48 25.20
CA ASP A 379 13.04 -12.47 24.45
C ASP A 379 14.51 -12.89 24.19
N ALA A 380 15.32 -11.92 23.77
CA ALA A 380 16.75 -12.08 23.51
C ALA A 380 17.62 -12.44 24.74
N LYS A 381 17.12 -12.27 25.97
CA LYS A 381 17.84 -12.37 27.24
C LYS A 381 17.27 -13.46 28.17
N ASN A 382 15.95 -13.57 28.34
CA ASN A 382 15.34 -14.58 29.21
C ASN A 382 14.13 -15.29 28.55
N PRO A 383 13.81 -16.54 28.95
CA PRO A 383 12.48 -17.12 28.73
C PRO A 383 11.47 -16.27 29.53
N TYR A 384 10.40 -15.74 28.91
CA TYR A 384 9.53 -14.76 29.56
C TYR A 384 8.04 -15.08 29.42
N TYR A 385 7.47 -15.58 30.50
CA TYR A 385 6.31 -15.02 31.23
C TYR A 385 6.73 -15.07 32.71
N VAL A 386 7.38 -14.03 33.22
CA VAL A 386 7.98 -14.05 34.55
C VAL A 386 7.00 -13.39 35.52
N GLY A 387 6.34 -14.21 36.35
CA GLY A 387 5.31 -13.79 37.31
C GLY A 387 5.64 -12.48 38.03
N GLY A 388 5.04 -11.38 37.58
CA GLY A 388 5.28 -10.04 38.12
C GLY A 388 4.44 -9.77 39.37
N GLY A 389 5.06 -9.83 40.55
CA GLY A 389 4.72 -8.96 41.68
C GLY A 389 3.49 -9.30 42.57
N GLY A 390 2.83 -10.44 42.40
CA GLY A 390 1.79 -10.93 43.32
C GLY A 390 2.19 -12.26 43.98
N PHE A 391 1.72 -12.51 45.21
CA PHE A 391 2.07 -13.64 46.10
C PHE A 391 1.86 -15.08 45.54
N ALA A 392 1.69 -15.31 44.23
CA ALA A 392 1.49 -16.64 43.66
C ALA A 392 2.04 -16.88 42.24
N GLY A 393 2.49 -15.89 41.46
CA GLY A 393 3.10 -16.16 40.13
C GLY A 393 2.23 -16.94 39.12
N LEU A 394 0.89 -16.87 39.23
CA LEU A 394 -0.08 -17.65 38.43
C LEU A 394 -0.85 -16.81 37.38
N ASN A 395 -0.48 -15.54 37.17
CA ASN A 395 -1.26 -14.61 36.33
C ASN A 395 -0.66 -14.37 34.94
N ASP A 396 0.52 -14.92 34.66
CA ASP A 396 1.32 -14.59 33.49
C ASP A 396 1.60 -15.90 32.72
N PHE A 397 0.94 -16.14 31.58
CA PHE A 397 1.16 -17.35 30.78
C PHE A 397 0.67 -17.23 29.34
N ALA A 398 1.30 -17.98 28.44
CA ALA A 398 0.73 -18.32 27.14
C ALA A 398 -0.03 -19.65 27.21
N LEU A 399 -1.27 -19.66 26.73
CA LEU A 399 -2.05 -20.85 26.44
C LEU A 399 -1.88 -21.21 24.97
N ILE A 400 -1.10 -22.27 24.68
CA ILE A 400 -1.06 -22.86 23.34
C ILE A 400 -2.22 -23.85 23.23
N THR A 401 -3.12 -23.65 22.27
CA THR A 401 -4.41 -24.36 22.22
C THR A 401 -4.40 -25.65 21.39
N ASP A 402 -3.47 -25.80 20.45
CA ASP A 402 -3.49 -26.85 19.43
C ASP A 402 -2.12 -27.45 19.09
N PHE A 403 -1.14 -27.36 20.01
CA PHE A 403 0.22 -27.85 19.80
C PHE A 403 0.29 -29.30 19.29
N GLN A 404 0.91 -29.50 18.13
CA GLN A 404 1.11 -30.78 17.47
C GLN A 404 2.52 -31.32 17.71
N THR A 405 2.61 -32.37 18.54
CA THR A 405 3.90 -32.99 18.88
C THR A 405 4.61 -33.55 17.64
N GLY A 406 5.89 -33.22 17.48
CA GLY A 406 6.70 -33.67 16.34
C GLY A 406 6.54 -32.83 15.07
N GLN A 407 5.63 -31.86 15.06
CA GLN A 407 5.53 -30.83 14.02
C GLN A 407 5.94 -29.47 14.60
N ASP A 408 5.31 -29.07 15.70
CA ASP A 408 5.47 -27.73 16.25
C ASP A 408 6.69 -27.59 17.16
N GLN A 409 7.13 -26.34 17.33
CA GLN A 409 8.31 -25.97 18.10
C GLN A 409 7.99 -24.87 19.11
N ILE A 410 8.59 -24.97 20.30
CA ILE A 410 8.58 -23.91 21.31
C ILE A 410 9.99 -23.36 21.45
N GLN A 411 10.19 -22.08 21.18
CA GLN A 411 11.45 -21.38 21.39
C GLN A 411 11.45 -20.67 22.75
N LEU A 412 12.43 -21.02 23.59
CA LEU A 412 12.61 -20.48 24.95
C LEU A 412 13.81 -19.51 25.08
N LYS A 413 14.71 -19.36 24.08
CA LYS A 413 15.83 -18.39 24.07
C LYS A 413 16.43 -18.16 22.66
N LYS A 414 17.22 -17.09 22.48
CA LYS A 414 17.81 -16.62 21.20
C LYS A 414 18.93 -17.47 20.54
N LEU A 415 19.41 -18.58 21.09
CA LEU A 415 20.31 -19.45 20.31
C LEU A 415 19.96 -20.90 20.58
N ASP A 416 19.73 -21.61 19.47
CA ASP A 416 19.39 -23.01 19.37
C ASP A 416 17.98 -23.30 19.88
N GLY A 417 17.05 -23.47 18.94
CA GLY A 417 15.68 -23.89 19.21
C GLY A 417 15.66 -25.07 20.19
N TYR A 418 14.71 -25.04 21.10
CA TYR A 418 14.56 -26.12 22.07
C TYR A 418 13.85 -27.27 21.37
N ILE A 419 14.61 -28.29 20.98
CA ILE A 419 14.02 -29.58 20.60
C ILE A 419 13.61 -30.26 21.91
N PHE A 420 12.34 -30.62 22.04
CA PHE A 420 11.88 -31.45 23.16
C PHE A 420 12.76 -32.70 23.25
N GLY A 421 13.48 -32.88 24.36
CA GLY A 421 14.33 -34.07 24.58
C GLY A 421 15.55 -33.90 25.48
N SER A 422 16.03 -32.69 25.80
CA SER A 422 17.35 -32.54 26.49
C SER A 422 17.39 -31.87 27.87
N ASN A 423 16.32 -31.23 28.38
CA ASN A 423 16.18 -30.92 29.82
C ASN A 423 14.69 -30.97 30.26
N TYR A 424 14.48 -31.33 31.52
CA TYR A 424 13.23 -31.84 32.11
C TYR A 424 12.01 -30.88 32.08
N ILE A 425 10.83 -31.49 31.95
CA ILE A 425 9.49 -30.88 32.08
C ILE A 425 8.78 -31.53 33.28
N ALA A 426 8.11 -30.73 34.12
CA ALA A 426 7.28 -31.23 35.21
C ALA A 426 5.82 -31.34 34.73
N ILE A 427 5.31 -32.56 34.62
CA ILE A 427 3.90 -32.84 34.28
C ILE A 427 3.14 -33.15 35.58
N ALA A 428 2.05 -32.42 35.85
CA ALA A 428 1.20 -32.67 37.01
C ALA A 428 0.24 -33.85 36.76
N SER A 429 0.16 -34.76 37.74
CA SER A 429 -0.67 -35.97 37.74
C SER A 429 -2.10 -35.67 38.23
N PRO A 430 -3.13 -36.40 37.74
CA PRO A 430 -3.49 -37.66 38.41
C PRO A 430 -3.59 -38.82 37.40
N PHE A 431 -2.46 -39.42 37.03
CA PHE A 431 -2.40 -40.63 36.22
C PHE A 431 -1.61 -41.73 36.95
N LEU A 432 -2.25 -42.88 37.11
CA LEU A 432 -1.66 -44.14 37.58
C LEU A 432 -1.30 -44.99 36.35
N PHE A 433 -0.06 -45.51 36.28
CA PHE A 433 0.44 -46.30 35.16
C PHE A 433 0.81 -47.75 35.56
N ASP A 434 0.57 -48.65 34.59
CA ASP A 434 0.72 -50.11 34.62
C ASP A 434 2.20 -50.55 34.65
N SER A 435 2.53 -51.44 35.58
CA SER A 435 3.88 -51.91 35.90
C SER A 435 4.38 -53.11 35.08
N SER A 436 3.68 -53.51 34.01
CA SER A 436 3.92 -54.80 33.33
C SER A 436 4.86 -54.80 32.13
N LYS A 437 5.59 -53.71 31.81
CA LYS A 437 6.49 -53.67 30.63
C LYS A 437 7.97 -53.46 31.00
N THR A 438 8.80 -54.43 30.63
CA THR A 438 10.28 -54.38 30.70
C THR A 438 10.86 -53.69 29.46
N PHE A 439 11.84 -52.79 29.65
CA PHE A 439 12.51 -52.05 28.57
C PHE A 439 13.99 -52.46 28.40
N ASP A 440 14.47 -52.31 27.17
CA ASP A 440 15.79 -52.65 26.63
C ASP A 440 16.77 -51.47 26.80
N ASP A 441 17.99 -51.74 27.26
CA ASP A 441 18.96 -50.78 27.84
C ASP A 441 19.73 -49.92 26.81
N SER A 442 19.32 -49.89 25.54
CA SER A 442 20.03 -49.13 24.48
C SER A 442 19.42 -47.79 24.09
N VAL A 443 18.34 -47.36 24.74
CA VAL A 443 17.77 -46.01 24.60
C VAL A 443 17.52 -45.50 26.01
N LEU A 444 18.14 -44.38 26.37
CA LEU A 444 17.90 -43.73 27.66
C LEU A 444 16.51 -43.06 27.62
N VAL A 445 15.47 -43.87 27.60
CA VAL A 445 14.09 -43.48 27.82
C VAL A 445 14.00 -43.21 29.31
N ALA A 446 13.72 -41.95 29.68
CA ALA A 446 13.33 -41.63 31.04
C ALA A 446 11.96 -42.28 31.31
N THR A 447 11.95 -43.54 31.71
CA THR A 447 10.75 -44.18 32.26
C THR A 447 10.55 -43.74 33.70
N ALA A 448 9.32 -43.31 33.97
CA ALA A 448 8.74 -42.97 35.25
C ALA A 448 9.31 -43.76 36.43
N ASN A 449 10.10 -43.07 37.26
CA ASN A 449 9.93 -43.03 38.70
C ASN A 449 10.87 -41.98 39.29
N GLN A 450 10.32 -41.19 40.22
CA GLN A 450 10.98 -40.19 41.05
C GLN A 450 11.18 -38.81 40.41
N ILE A 451 10.45 -37.85 40.98
CA ILE A 451 10.86 -36.45 41.03
C ILE A 451 12.19 -36.41 41.79
N VAL A 452 13.30 -36.23 41.08
CA VAL A 452 14.61 -35.99 41.72
C VAL A 452 14.77 -34.48 41.92
N LYS A 453 14.62 -34.02 43.16
CA LYS A 453 15.17 -32.72 43.57
C LYS A 453 16.69 -32.82 43.56
N ALA A 454 17.37 -31.83 42.98
CA ALA A 454 18.82 -31.65 43.15
C ALA A 454 19.14 -31.16 44.58
N ASN A 455 18.99 -32.07 45.56
CA ASN A 455 19.78 -32.24 46.79
C ASN A 455 19.03 -33.18 47.75
N GLY A 456 19.09 -34.48 47.46
CA GLY A 456 19.25 -35.54 48.47
C GLY A 456 18.27 -35.71 49.64
N VAL A 457 17.11 -35.05 49.68
CA VAL A 457 16.11 -35.29 50.74
C VAL A 457 14.72 -35.52 50.15
N TYR A 458 14.26 -36.76 50.32
CA TYR A 458 12.91 -37.23 50.00
C TYR A 458 11.96 -36.87 51.16
N ASP A 459 10.88 -36.14 50.87
CA ASP A 459 9.75 -35.99 51.81
C ASP A 459 8.54 -36.74 51.23
N ALA A 460 8.21 -37.86 51.87
CA ALA A 460 7.13 -38.75 51.48
C ALA A 460 5.72 -38.21 51.83
N SER A 461 5.60 -37.02 52.41
CA SER A 461 4.36 -36.59 53.06
C SER A 461 3.51 -35.55 52.31
N SER A 462 3.92 -35.04 51.14
CA SER A 462 3.13 -34.07 50.36
C SER A 462 2.72 -34.60 48.98
N GLN A 463 1.61 -35.35 48.96
CA GLN A 463 0.89 -35.77 47.74
C GLN A 463 0.08 -34.63 47.09
N ASN A 464 0.45 -33.37 47.31
CA ASN A 464 -0.33 -32.23 46.85
C ASN A 464 0.58 -31.08 46.40
N LEU A 465 0.49 -30.68 45.13
CA LEU A 465 1.17 -29.49 44.60
C LEU A 465 0.73 -28.20 45.31
N ALA A 466 -0.41 -28.22 46.01
CA ALA A 466 -0.89 -27.12 46.84
C ALA A 466 -0.02 -26.81 48.08
N SER A 467 0.93 -27.69 48.46
CA SER A 467 1.77 -27.48 49.66
C SER A 467 3.29 -27.51 49.40
N SER A 468 3.72 -27.55 48.14
CA SER A 468 5.15 -27.42 47.82
C SER A 468 5.52 -25.94 47.67
N PRO A 469 6.44 -25.39 48.49
CA PRO A 469 6.92 -24.03 48.27
C PRO A 469 7.68 -23.99 46.95
N ILE A 470 7.19 -23.17 46.02
CA ILE A 470 7.91 -22.81 44.81
C ILE A 470 9.18 -22.07 45.27
N PHE A 471 10.34 -22.66 45.04
CA PHE A 471 11.61 -22.02 45.37
C PHE A 471 11.85 -20.85 44.41
N ALA A 472 12.40 -19.74 44.93
CA ALA A 472 12.82 -18.62 44.12
C ALA A 472 13.90 -19.07 43.11
N GLY A 473 13.66 -18.82 41.82
CA GLY A 473 14.66 -19.02 40.75
C GLY A 473 14.44 -20.22 39.82
N PHE A 474 13.24 -20.80 39.75
CA PHE A 474 12.90 -21.84 38.77
C PHE A 474 11.57 -21.53 38.05
N ASP A 475 11.57 -21.66 36.73
CA ASP A 475 10.36 -21.58 35.89
C ASP A 475 9.77 -22.99 35.69
N VAL A 476 8.45 -23.12 35.75
CA VAL A 476 7.72 -24.38 35.53
C VAL A 476 6.86 -24.23 34.28
N ILE A 477 7.08 -25.06 33.26
CA ILE A 477 6.17 -25.18 32.13
C ILE A 477 5.12 -26.23 32.50
N SER A 478 3.88 -25.81 32.77
CA SER A 478 2.73 -26.70 32.89
C SER A 478 1.96 -26.74 31.57
N ILE A 479 2.01 -27.88 30.88
CA ILE A 479 1.25 -28.13 29.65
C ILE A 479 -0.07 -28.80 30.06
N PHE A 480 -1.19 -28.09 29.92
CA PHE A 480 -2.53 -28.66 30.10
C PHE A 480 -3.13 -28.93 28.72
N SER A 481 -3.39 -30.20 28.40
CA SER A 481 -4.18 -30.57 27.23
C SER A 481 -5.49 -31.21 27.67
N THR A 482 -6.59 -30.78 27.07
CA THR A 482 -7.96 -31.24 27.41
C THR A 482 -8.37 -32.50 26.64
N SER A 483 -7.48 -33.07 25.83
CA SER A 483 -7.86 -34.08 24.84
C SER A 483 -6.78 -35.12 24.52
N TYR A 484 -6.27 -35.92 25.46
CA TYR A 484 -5.41 -37.06 25.07
C TYR A 484 -5.54 -38.36 25.88
N SER A 485 -5.33 -39.45 25.13
CA SER A 485 -5.09 -40.82 25.55
C SER A 485 -3.61 -40.99 25.89
N VAL A 486 -3.37 -41.79 26.91
CA VAL A 486 -2.08 -42.11 27.53
C VAL A 486 -1.04 -42.71 26.56
N SER A 487 -1.47 -43.20 25.38
CA SER A 487 -0.62 -43.82 24.36
C SER A 487 0.13 -42.86 23.44
N ASP A 488 -0.22 -41.58 23.46
CA ASP A 488 0.12 -40.67 22.34
C ASP A 488 1.31 -39.76 22.65
N ILE A 489 1.91 -39.90 23.84
CA ILE A 489 3.15 -39.20 24.22
C ILE A 489 4.34 -40.11 23.87
N HIS A 490 4.72 -40.08 22.60
CA HIS A 490 6.02 -40.58 22.16
C HIS A 490 6.97 -39.40 22.02
N PHE A 491 7.81 -39.18 23.03
CA PHE A 491 9.00 -38.33 22.90
C PHE A 491 10.04 -39.12 22.09
N VAL A 492 10.45 -38.59 20.93
CA VAL A 492 11.69 -39.00 20.25
C VAL A 492 12.78 -38.05 20.65
#